data_AF-A0A5Q4B9N1-F1
#
_entry.id   AF-A0A5Q4B9N1-F1
#
_cell.length_a   1.000
_cell.length_b   1.000
_cell.length_c   1.000
_cell.angle_alpha   90.00
_cell.angle_beta   90.00
_cell.angle_gamma   90.00
#
_symmetry.space_group_name_H-M   'P 1'
#
loop_
_entity.id
_entity.type
_entity.pdbx_description
1 polymer ?
#
loop_
_entity_poly.entity_id
_entity_poly.type
_entity_poly.pdbx_seq_one_letter_code
_entity_poly.pdbx_strand_id
1 'polypeptide(L)'
;GDKVEELETCAWDVFKTNVVGNIHFFNLFVTLVKKGKVKKVIAITTGLADLDLTNECELDVGSLYSASKAALNIIVAKFSAQYKKEGLLFLSISPGLVEVGRYDNTSPEDMQGMMGSIGNLARHAPHFKGAITPEESVRHVRSTWEKASIDNGF
;
A
#
# COMPACT_ATOMS: atom_id res chain seq x y z
N GLY A 1 9.90 -7.14 23.09
CA GLY A 1 10.76 -8.26 23.51
C GLY A 1 9.88 -9.16 24.33
N ASP A 2 9.69 -10.43 23.97
CA ASP A 2 10.72 -11.48 23.98
C ASP A 2 10.74 -12.38 22.73
N LYS A 3 10.20 -11.89 21.60
CA LYS A 3 9.93 -12.67 20.39
C LYS A 3 10.81 -12.27 19.20
N VAL A 4 12.13 -12.32 19.36
CA VAL A 4 13.08 -11.85 18.34
C VAL A 4 12.95 -12.64 17.04
N GLU A 5 12.88 -13.97 17.12
CA GLU A 5 12.77 -14.83 15.93
C GLU A 5 11.44 -14.61 15.20
N GLU A 6 10.33 -14.42 15.91
CA GLU A 6 9.04 -14.11 15.29
C GLU A 6 9.07 -12.75 14.59
N LEU A 7 9.70 -11.74 15.22
CA LEU A 7 9.89 -10.42 14.64
C LEU A 7 10.69 -10.49 13.33
N GLU A 8 11.83 -11.17 13.35
CA GLU A 8 12.71 -11.32 12.18
C GLU A 8 12.03 -12.12 11.06
N THR A 9 11.36 -13.22 11.41
CA THR A 9 10.62 -14.05 10.45
C THR A 9 9.50 -13.23 9.78
N CYS A 10 8.68 -12.55 10.59
CA CYS A 10 7.62 -11.70 10.09
C CYS A 10 8.16 -10.56 9.21
N ALA A 11 9.23 -9.88 9.65
CA ALA A 11 9.89 -8.83 8.87
C ALA A 11 10.37 -9.37 7.51
N TRP A 12 11.01 -10.54 7.50
CA TRP A 12 11.48 -11.14 6.24
C TRP A 12 10.34 -11.52 5.31
N ASP A 13 9.28 -12.14 5.83
CA ASP A 13 8.14 -12.57 5.01
C ASP A 13 7.42 -11.38 4.36
N VAL A 14 7.18 -10.31 5.13
CA VAL A 14 6.52 -9.12 4.58
C VAL A 14 7.43 -8.37 3.60
N PHE A 15 8.74 -8.28 3.84
CA PHE A 15 9.66 -7.62 2.90
C PHE A 15 9.90 -8.43 1.63
N LYS A 16 10.04 -9.75 1.75
CA LYS A 16 10.19 -10.65 0.61
C LYS A 16 8.99 -10.54 -0.32
N THR A 17 7.78 -10.51 0.24
CA THR A 17 6.54 -10.45 -0.53
C THR A 17 6.26 -9.04 -1.06
N ASN A 18 6.21 -8.04 -0.18
CA ASN A 18 5.76 -6.70 -0.55
C ASN A 18 6.83 -5.88 -1.26
N VAL A 19 8.12 -6.10 -0.99
CA VAL A 19 9.20 -5.28 -1.56
C VAL A 19 9.96 -6.05 -2.65
N VAL A 20 10.61 -7.14 -2.28
CA VAL A 20 11.50 -7.88 -3.19
C VAL A 20 10.72 -8.46 -4.37
N GLY A 21 9.57 -9.08 -4.11
CA GLY A 21 8.68 -9.59 -5.16
C GLY A 21 8.27 -8.52 -6.18
N ASN A 22 7.92 -7.31 -5.71
CA ASN A 22 7.56 -6.21 -6.60
C ASN A 22 8.76 -5.68 -7.39
N ILE A 23 9.96 -5.61 -6.82
CA ILE A 23 11.18 -5.24 -7.55
C ILE A 23 11.44 -6.23 -8.69
N HIS A 24 11.35 -7.53 -8.41
CA HIS A 24 11.48 -8.55 -9.46
C HIS A 24 10.42 -8.37 -10.54
N PHE A 25 9.17 -8.17 -10.15
CA PHE A 25 8.08 -7.94 -11.09
C PHE A 25 8.32 -6.70 -11.97
N PHE A 26 8.72 -5.57 -11.40
CA PHE A 26 9.01 -4.35 -12.17
C PHE A 26 10.15 -4.59 -13.17
N ASN A 27 11.25 -5.20 -12.73
CA ASN A 27 12.40 -5.46 -13.59
C ASN A 27 12.08 -6.41 -14.76
N LEU A 28 11.26 -7.44 -14.52
CA LEU A 28 10.87 -8.40 -15.55
C LEU A 28 9.93 -7.79 -16.59
N PHE A 29 8.97 -6.96 -16.16
CA PHE A 29 7.89 -6.49 -17.03
C PHE A 29 8.10 -5.09 -17.61
N VAL A 30 9.04 -4.29 -17.09
CA VAL A 30 9.25 -2.90 -17.55
C VAL A 30 9.52 -2.81 -19.05
N THR A 31 10.30 -3.74 -19.61
CA THR A 31 10.58 -3.78 -21.05
C THR A 31 9.33 -4.05 -21.89
N LEU A 32 8.38 -4.85 -21.37
CA LEU A 32 7.11 -5.11 -22.03
C LEU A 32 6.19 -3.88 -21.96
N VAL A 33 6.13 -3.21 -20.82
CA VAL A 33 5.39 -1.94 -20.64
C VAL A 33 5.95 -0.86 -21.58
N LYS A 34 7.28 -0.77 -21.72
CA LYS A 34 7.96 0.10 -22.71
C LYS A 34 7.59 -0.18 -24.16
N LYS A 35 7.12 -1.38 -24.50
CA LYS A 35 6.62 -1.73 -25.85
C LYS A 35 5.10 -1.59 -26.00
N GLY A 36 4.35 -1.68 -24.90
CA GLY A 36 2.88 -1.57 -24.89
C GLY A 36 2.35 -0.17 -25.22
N LYS A 37 1.04 -0.03 -25.41
CA LYS A 37 0.40 1.30 -25.58
C LYS A 37 0.18 2.00 -24.23
N VAL A 38 -0.17 1.23 -23.21
CA VAL A 38 -0.39 1.72 -21.84
C VAL A 38 0.96 1.73 -21.12
N LYS A 39 1.38 2.90 -20.60
CA LYS A 39 2.68 3.12 -19.97
C LYS A 39 2.57 3.33 -18.45
N LYS A 40 1.75 2.52 -17.79
CA LYS A 40 1.46 2.65 -16.35
C LYS A 40 1.85 1.37 -15.63
N VAL A 41 2.54 1.52 -14.49
CA VAL A 41 2.82 0.45 -13.53
C VAL A 41 2.24 0.89 -12.19
N ILE A 42 1.31 0.10 -11.65
CA ILE A 42 0.56 0.46 -10.46
C ILE A 42 0.88 -0.57 -9.37
N ALA A 43 1.32 -0.09 -8.21
CA ALA A 43 1.58 -0.91 -7.03
C ALA A 43 0.49 -0.67 -5.99
N ILE A 44 -0.08 -1.76 -5.44
CA ILE A 44 -1.06 -1.67 -4.35
C ILE A 44 -0.31 -1.57 -3.02
N THR A 45 -0.49 -0.43 -2.36
CA THR A 45 0.15 -0.09 -1.09
C THR A 45 -0.91 0.09 0.00
N THR A 46 -0.73 1.03 0.93
CA THR A 46 -1.65 1.25 2.04
C THR A 46 -1.53 2.69 2.55
N GLY A 47 -2.61 3.23 3.12
CA GLY A 47 -2.57 4.52 3.82
C GLY A 47 -1.69 4.46 5.07
N LEU A 48 -1.58 3.28 5.71
CA LEU A 48 -0.71 3.07 6.88
C LEU A 48 0.80 3.22 6.59
N ALA A 49 1.18 3.37 5.32
CA ALA A 49 2.56 3.64 4.91
C ALA A 49 2.89 5.13 4.91
N ASP A 50 1.91 5.99 5.21
CA ASP A 50 2.06 7.43 5.30
C ASP A 50 2.42 7.84 6.73
N LEU A 51 3.52 8.58 6.87
CA LEU A 51 4.04 8.99 8.17
C LEU A 51 3.16 10.05 8.82
N ASP A 52 2.64 10.98 8.04
CA ASP A 52 1.80 12.08 8.56
C ASP A 52 0.47 11.50 9.05
N LEU A 53 -0.17 10.64 8.24
CA LEU A 53 -1.39 9.93 8.65
C LEU A 53 -1.17 9.13 9.93
N THR A 54 -0.04 8.42 10.04
CA THR A 54 0.28 7.59 11.21
C THR A 54 0.42 8.43 12.47
N ASN A 55 1.17 9.54 12.39
CA ASN A 55 1.42 10.41 13.54
C ASN A 55 0.18 11.21 13.92
N GLU A 56 -0.53 11.76 12.92
CA GLU A 56 -1.73 12.56 13.15
C GLU A 56 -2.87 11.72 13.72
N CYS A 57 -3.09 10.51 13.20
CA CYS A 57 -4.20 9.65 13.62
C CYS A 57 -3.80 8.61 14.68
N GLU A 58 -2.59 8.69 15.24
CA GLU A 58 -2.09 7.76 16.28
C GLU A 58 -2.32 6.29 15.91
N LEU A 59 -1.87 5.89 14.72
CA LEU A 59 -2.07 4.54 14.18
C LEU A 59 -0.92 3.62 14.63
N ASP A 60 -1.18 2.76 15.60
CA ASP A 60 -0.16 1.93 16.27
C ASP A 60 -0.10 0.48 15.77
N VAL A 61 -0.97 0.10 14.84
CA VAL A 61 -1.05 -1.27 14.31
C VAL A 61 -0.20 -1.50 13.06
N GLY A 62 0.22 -2.76 12.86
CA GLY A 62 0.76 -3.23 11.60
C GLY A 62 2.15 -2.70 11.24
N SER A 63 3.00 -2.39 12.21
CA SER A 63 4.28 -1.68 12.01
C SER A 63 5.17 -2.27 10.90
N LEU A 64 5.40 -3.59 10.88
CA LEU A 64 6.22 -4.24 9.84
C LEU A 64 5.54 -4.24 8.46
N TYR A 65 4.22 -4.42 8.44
CA TYR A 65 3.43 -4.33 7.21
C TYR A 65 3.52 -2.92 6.62
N SER A 66 3.27 -1.90 7.45
CA SER A 66 3.39 -0.48 7.11
C SER A 66 4.79 -0.13 6.62
N ALA A 67 5.83 -0.56 7.34
CA ALA A 67 7.23 -0.37 6.93
C ALA A 67 7.52 -1.01 5.55
N SER A 68 7.04 -2.22 5.30
CA SER A 68 7.23 -2.89 3.99
C SER A 68 6.51 -2.15 2.85
N LYS A 69 5.33 -1.58 3.12
CA LYS A 69 4.58 -0.80 2.12
C LYS A 69 5.17 0.60 1.92
N ALA A 70 5.73 1.22 2.97
CA ALA A 70 6.48 2.46 2.87
C ALA A 70 7.77 2.27 2.05
N ALA A 71 8.49 1.16 2.27
CA ALA A 71 9.61 0.79 1.43
C ALA A 71 9.19 0.62 -0.04
N LEU A 72 8.06 -0.05 -0.31
CA LEU A 72 7.52 -0.15 -1.67
C LEU A 72 7.17 1.21 -2.26
N ASN A 73 6.59 2.15 -1.50
CA ASN A 73 6.33 3.52 -1.97
C ASN A 73 7.61 4.21 -2.45
N ILE A 74 8.70 4.10 -1.69
CA ILE A 74 10.00 4.66 -2.09
C ILE A 74 10.53 3.98 -3.36
N ILE A 75 10.45 2.66 -3.46
CA ILE A 75 10.87 1.92 -4.67
C ILE A 75 10.07 2.39 -5.89
N VAL A 76 8.75 2.48 -5.79
CA VAL A 76 7.88 2.98 -6.87
C VAL A 76 8.26 4.40 -7.28
N ALA A 77 8.53 5.29 -6.33
CA ALA A 77 8.98 6.64 -6.61
C ALA A 77 10.34 6.67 -7.34
N LYS A 78 11.29 5.81 -6.94
CA LYS A 78 12.60 5.68 -7.61
C LYS A 78 12.45 5.16 -9.04
N PHE A 79 11.60 4.15 -9.27
CA PHE A 79 11.29 3.66 -10.61
C PHE A 79 10.58 4.72 -11.45
N SER A 80 9.65 5.48 -10.87
CA SER A 80 9.00 6.60 -11.54
C SER A 80 10.04 7.62 -12.02
N ALA A 81 10.93 8.06 -11.14
CA ALA A 81 12.00 9.00 -11.48
C ALA A 81 12.94 8.44 -12.58
N GLN A 82 13.30 7.17 -12.50
CA GLN A 82 14.17 6.50 -13.47
C GLN A 82 13.54 6.46 -14.87
N TYR A 83 12.27 6.08 -14.97
CA TYR A 83 11.62 5.81 -16.26
C TYR A 83 10.74 6.96 -16.78
N LYS A 84 10.67 8.09 -16.05
CA LYS A 84 9.86 9.26 -16.44
C LYS A 84 10.18 9.76 -17.85
N LYS A 85 11.48 9.88 -18.20
CA LYS A 85 11.91 10.35 -19.53
C LYS A 85 11.57 9.38 -20.66
N GLU A 86 11.34 8.11 -20.33
CA GLU A 86 10.89 7.09 -21.27
C GLU A 86 9.35 7.02 -21.37
N GLY A 87 8.65 7.94 -20.71
CA GLY A 87 7.20 8.04 -20.76
C GLY A 87 6.51 6.94 -19.98
N LEU A 88 7.09 6.44 -18.87
CA LEU A 88 6.43 5.51 -17.96
C LEU A 88 5.99 6.20 -16.66
N LEU A 89 4.75 5.94 -16.25
CA LEU A 89 4.21 6.31 -14.95
C LEU A 89 4.29 5.11 -14.00
N PHE A 90 5.02 5.26 -12.90
CA PHE A 90 4.93 4.37 -11.75
C PHE A 90 4.12 5.06 -10.64
N LEU A 91 3.13 4.36 -10.09
CA LEU A 91 2.19 4.91 -9.11
C LEU A 91 1.92 3.91 -7.99
N SER A 92 1.91 4.39 -6.76
CA SER A 92 1.44 3.66 -5.58
C SER A 92 0.02 4.07 -5.27
N ILE A 93 -0.88 3.11 -5.03
CA ILE A 93 -2.27 3.40 -4.66
C ILE A 93 -2.64 2.60 -3.41
N SER A 94 -3.17 3.29 -2.40
CA SER A 94 -3.86 2.62 -1.29
C SER A 94 -5.26 2.17 -1.75
N PRO A 95 -5.64 0.91 -1.49
CA PRO A 95 -6.98 0.43 -1.82
C PRO A 95 -8.05 0.89 -0.81
N GLY A 96 -7.67 1.62 0.25
CA GLY A 96 -8.51 1.92 1.41
C GLY A 96 -8.53 0.77 2.42
N LEU A 97 -9.45 0.84 3.40
CA LEU A 97 -9.77 -0.27 4.28
C LEU A 97 -10.78 -1.18 3.55
N VAL A 98 -10.37 -2.39 3.18
CA VAL A 98 -11.19 -3.30 2.37
C VAL A 98 -11.48 -4.56 3.17
N GLU A 99 -12.75 -4.98 3.20
CA GLU A 99 -13.15 -6.25 3.80
C GLU A 99 -12.84 -7.40 2.82
N VAL A 100 -11.98 -8.32 3.24
CA VAL A 100 -11.46 -9.42 2.43
C VAL A 100 -11.39 -10.76 3.18
N GLY A 101 -12.03 -10.86 4.35
CA GLY A 101 -12.03 -12.07 5.21
C GLY A 101 -10.69 -12.34 5.91
N ARG A 102 -9.77 -11.38 5.91
CA ARG A 102 -8.41 -11.57 6.46
C ARG A 102 -8.38 -11.55 7.99
N TYR A 103 -9.43 -11.04 8.63
CA TYR A 103 -9.49 -10.86 10.08
C TYR A 103 -10.32 -11.93 10.81
N ASP A 104 -10.80 -12.94 10.09
CA ASP A 104 -11.69 -13.98 10.62
C ASP A 104 -11.05 -14.81 11.76
N ASN A 105 -9.72 -14.85 11.82
CA ASN A 105 -8.94 -15.60 12.81
C ASN A 105 -8.02 -14.72 13.67
N THR A 106 -8.30 -13.42 13.75
CA THR A 106 -7.50 -12.46 14.53
C THR A 106 -7.76 -12.62 16.03
N SER A 107 -6.71 -12.49 16.85
CA SER A 107 -6.86 -12.59 18.30
C SER A 107 -7.73 -11.44 18.86
N PRO A 108 -8.39 -11.60 20.02
CA PRO A 108 -9.19 -10.52 20.61
C PRO A 108 -8.37 -9.24 20.89
N GLU A 109 -7.10 -9.40 21.28
CA GLU A 109 -6.17 -8.30 21.55
C GLU A 109 -5.83 -7.54 20.26
N ASP A 110 -5.46 -8.25 19.20
CA ASP A 110 -5.18 -7.65 17.89
C ASP A 110 -6.41 -6.95 17.31
N MET A 111 -7.60 -7.56 17.49
CA MET A 111 -8.86 -6.97 17.04
C MET A 111 -9.18 -5.69 17.82
N GLN A 112 -8.92 -5.67 19.13
CA GLN A 112 -9.07 -4.47 19.95
C GLN A 112 -8.13 -3.33 19.48
N GLY A 113 -6.86 -3.63 19.24
CA GLY A 113 -5.90 -2.66 18.70
C GLY A 113 -6.32 -2.12 17.32
N MET A 114 -6.76 -3.00 16.43
CA MET A 114 -7.28 -2.61 15.11
C MET A 114 -8.49 -1.68 15.22
N MET A 115 -9.46 -2.01 16.09
CA MET A 115 -10.63 -1.18 16.31
C MET A 115 -10.26 0.18 16.94
N GLY A 116 -9.26 0.22 17.82
CA GLY A 116 -8.70 1.45 18.36
C GLY A 116 -8.14 2.36 17.26
N SER A 117 -7.25 1.83 16.42
CA SER A 117 -6.68 2.54 15.27
C SER A 117 -7.75 3.02 14.26
N ILE A 118 -8.76 2.19 13.96
CA ILE A 118 -9.91 2.58 13.12
C ILE A 118 -10.70 3.72 13.76
N GLY A 119 -10.91 3.66 15.08
CA GLY A 119 -11.58 4.71 15.84
C GLY A 119 -10.83 6.04 15.79
N ASN A 120 -9.50 6.02 15.93
CA ASN A 120 -8.67 7.21 15.82
C ASN A 120 -8.73 7.81 14.40
N LEU A 121 -8.60 6.98 13.37
CA LEU A 121 -8.75 7.41 11.98
C LEU A 121 -10.11 8.07 11.72
N ALA A 122 -11.20 7.48 12.23
CA ALA A 122 -12.55 8.00 12.03
C ALA A 122 -12.77 9.39 12.68
N ARG A 123 -12.05 9.72 13.76
CA ARG A 123 -12.11 11.07 14.37
C ARG A 123 -11.51 12.13 13.45
N HIS A 124 -10.52 11.76 12.65
CA HIS A 124 -9.75 12.69 11.80
C HIS A 124 -10.25 12.70 10.36
N ALA A 125 -10.97 11.64 9.94
CA ALA A 125 -11.57 11.51 8.62
C ALA A 125 -13.10 11.37 8.74
N PRO A 126 -13.87 12.47 8.84
CA PRO A 126 -15.33 12.40 9.02
C PRO A 126 -16.08 11.77 7.83
N HIS A 127 -15.43 11.65 6.68
CA HIS A 127 -15.97 10.94 5.50
C HIS A 127 -15.66 9.45 5.51
N PHE A 128 -14.80 8.97 6.41
CA PHE A 128 -14.49 7.56 6.55
C PHE A 128 -15.66 6.84 7.21
N LYS A 129 -16.29 5.92 6.47
CA LYS A 129 -17.48 5.17 6.90
C LYS A 129 -17.17 3.73 7.33
N GLY A 130 -15.89 3.38 7.45
CA GLY A 130 -15.44 2.03 7.71
C GLY A 130 -14.95 1.31 6.44
N ALA A 131 -14.90 -0.02 6.53
CA ALA A 131 -14.42 -0.87 5.44
C ALA A 131 -15.37 -0.84 4.23
N ILE A 132 -14.79 -0.89 3.03
CA ILE A 132 -15.52 -0.98 1.75
C ILE A 132 -15.41 -2.39 1.18
N THR A 133 -16.27 -2.73 0.20
CA THR A 133 -16.16 -4.02 -0.49
C THR A 133 -14.98 -4.07 -1.47
N PRO A 134 -14.51 -5.26 -1.87
CA PRO A 134 -13.52 -5.39 -2.93
C PRO A 134 -13.93 -4.70 -4.24
N GLU A 135 -15.20 -4.79 -4.62
CA GLU A 135 -15.73 -4.17 -5.84
C GLU A 135 -15.69 -2.64 -5.75
N GLU A 136 -16.03 -2.09 -4.58
CA GLU A 136 -15.92 -0.64 -4.32
C GLU A 136 -14.47 -0.18 -4.38
N SER A 137 -13.55 -0.92 -3.76
CA SER A 137 -12.12 -0.62 -3.82
C SER A 137 -11.60 -0.62 -5.25
N VAL A 138 -11.91 -1.66 -6.04
CA VAL A 138 -11.52 -1.74 -7.45
C VAL A 138 -12.03 -0.55 -8.25
N ARG A 139 -13.28 -0.11 -8.03
CA ARG A 139 -13.82 1.10 -8.68
C ARG A 139 -13.02 2.35 -8.31
N HIS A 140 -12.66 2.52 -7.04
CA HIS A 140 -11.87 3.68 -6.60
C HIS A 140 -10.46 3.67 -7.16
N VAL A 141 -9.73 2.55 -7.00
CA VAL A 141 -8.35 2.40 -7.50
C VAL A 141 -8.32 2.60 -9.03
N ARG A 142 -9.33 2.09 -9.75
CA ARG A 142 -9.49 2.29 -11.18
C ARG A 142 -9.67 3.75 -11.57
N SER A 143 -10.62 4.44 -10.93
CA SER A 143 -10.85 5.87 -11.14
C SER A 143 -9.57 6.68 -10.93
N THR A 144 -8.76 6.33 -9.92
CA THR A 144 -7.49 6.99 -9.64
C THR A 144 -6.48 6.79 -10.78
N TRP A 145 -6.21 5.55 -11.18
CA TRP A 145 -5.21 5.32 -12.23
C TRP A 145 -5.67 5.79 -13.61
N GLU A 146 -6.97 5.85 -13.89
CA GLU A 146 -7.49 6.35 -15.16
C GLU A 146 -7.22 7.86 -15.31
N LYS A 147 -7.34 8.62 -14.22
CA LYS A 147 -7.06 10.06 -14.17
C LYS A 147 -5.57 10.40 -14.14
N ALA A 148 -4.74 9.50 -13.59
CA ALA A 148 -3.32 9.76 -13.44
C ALA A 148 -2.58 9.84 -14.79
N SER A 149 -1.65 10.77 -14.94
CA SER A 149 -0.76 10.88 -16.11
C SER A 149 0.66 11.24 -15.71
N ILE A 150 1.61 11.16 -16.65
CA ILE A 150 3.01 11.52 -16.38
C ILE A 150 3.19 13.02 -16.21
N ASP A 151 2.43 13.80 -16.98
CA ASP A 151 2.53 15.25 -17.01
C ASP A 151 1.80 15.88 -15.82
N ASN A 152 0.68 15.30 -15.41
CA ASN A 152 -0.18 15.86 -14.36
C ASN A 152 -0.05 15.12 -13.01
N GLY A 153 0.63 13.97 -12.97
CA GLY A 153 0.64 13.13 -11.78
C GLY A 153 -0.76 12.65 -11.38
N PHE A 154 -0.95 12.48 -10.06
CA PHE A 154 -2.24 12.49 -9.38
C PHE A 154 -2.13 13.41 -8.16
#